data_AF-A0AAE1GXN0-F1
#
_entry.id   AF-A0AAE1GXN0-F1
#
_cell.length_a   1.000
_cell.length_b   1.000
_cell.length_c   1.000
_cell.angle_alpha   90.00
_cell.angle_beta   90.00
_cell.angle_gamma   90.00
#
_symmetry.space_group_name_H-M   'P 1'
#
loop_
_entity.id
_entity.type
_entity.pdbx_description
1 polymer ?
#
loop_
_entity_poly.entity_id
_entity_poly.type
_entity_poly.pdbx_seq_one_letter_code
_entity_poly.pdbx_strand_id
1 'polypeptide(L)'
;MMKLAVVLVVAAVALSDARPQGGAPAADEKPMPYEFEWKVDDAESKNNYGQNEVGNEAGRVEGKYYVLLADGRTMTVEYYVDGDSGFVPKISFSR
;
A
#
# COMPACT_ATOMS: atom_id res chain seq x y z
N MET A 1 10.96 -18.57 -56.43
CA MET A 1 11.96 -18.25 -55.39
C MET A 1 12.39 -16.79 -55.50
N MET A 2 12.02 -15.95 -54.55
CA MET A 2 12.69 -14.70 -54.19
C MET A 2 12.43 -14.50 -52.69
N LYS A 3 13.48 -14.14 -51.96
CA LYS A 3 13.62 -14.19 -50.51
C LYS A 3 12.80 -13.11 -49.80
N LEU A 4 12.27 -13.51 -48.64
CA LEU A 4 11.92 -12.75 -47.43
C LEU A 4 12.06 -11.20 -47.50
N ALA A 5 10.95 -10.50 -47.26
CA ALA A 5 10.95 -9.18 -46.65
C ALA A 5 9.95 -9.21 -45.48
N VAL A 6 10.49 -9.38 -44.27
CA VAL A 6 9.74 -9.25 -43.01
C VAL A 6 9.54 -7.75 -42.78
N VAL A 7 8.33 -7.25 -42.96
CA VAL A 7 7.95 -5.89 -42.55
C VAL A 7 7.23 -6.01 -41.21
N LEU A 8 7.90 -5.52 -40.16
CA LEU A 8 7.38 -5.35 -38.81
C LEU A 8 6.01 -4.65 -38.84
N VAL A 9 4.99 -5.31 -38.29
CA VAL A 9 3.81 -4.63 -37.74
C VAL A 9 3.75 -4.97 -36.26
N VAL A 10 4.65 -4.36 -35.49
CA VAL A 10 4.53 -4.27 -34.04
C VAL A 10 4.48 -2.78 -33.70
N ALA A 11 3.34 -2.15 -33.94
CA ALA A 11 3.12 -0.76 -33.58
C ALA A 11 1.63 -0.52 -33.35
N ALA A 12 1.05 -1.26 -32.41
CA ALA A 12 -0.27 -0.93 -31.86
C ALA A 12 -0.40 -1.50 -30.44
N VAL A 13 0.61 -1.26 -29.60
CA VAL A 13 0.46 -1.47 -28.16
C VAL A 13 0.86 -0.18 -27.46
N ALA A 14 -0.16 0.40 -26.82
CA ALA A 14 -0.07 1.33 -25.71
C ALA A 14 0.63 2.68 -25.94
N LEU A 15 -0.08 3.60 -26.60
CA LEU A 15 -0.09 4.99 -26.13
C LEU A 15 -1.32 5.15 -25.22
N SER A 16 -1.28 4.49 -24.06
CA SER A 16 -2.08 4.92 -22.93
C SER A 16 -1.31 6.09 -22.32
N ASP A 17 -1.56 7.30 -22.82
CA ASP A 17 -1.12 8.50 -22.12
C ASP A 17 -1.76 8.49 -20.73
N ALA A 18 -0.98 8.09 -19.72
CA ALA A 18 -1.31 8.36 -18.34
C ALA A 18 -1.34 9.89 -18.21
N ARG A 19 -2.54 10.46 -18.03
CA ARG A 19 -2.69 11.90 -17.82
C ARG A 19 -1.78 12.29 -16.65
N PRO A 20 -0.96 13.34 -16.76
CA PRO A 20 -0.22 13.82 -15.61
C PRO A 20 -1.26 14.18 -14.54
N GLN A 21 -1.17 13.50 -13.38
CA GLN A 21 -1.84 13.94 -12.15
C GLN A 21 -1.13 15.20 -11.65
N GLY A 22 -1.08 16.24 -12.48
CA GLY A 22 -0.61 17.55 -12.08
C GLY A 22 -1.68 18.16 -11.20
N GLY A 23 -1.67 17.80 -9.90
CA GLY A 23 -2.36 18.57 -8.90
C GLY A 23 -1.88 20.02 -8.97
N ALA A 24 -2.78 20.97 -8.65
CA ALA A 24 -2.37 22.34 -8.35
C ALA A 24 -1.15 22.29 -7.39
N PRO A 25 -0.20 23.25 -7.46
CA PRO A 25 0.91 23.28 -6.51
C PRO A 25 0.31 23.12 -5.12
N ALA A 26 0.70 22.03 -4.44
CA ALA A 26 0.33 21.84 -3.06
C ALA A 26 0.76 23.14 -2.37
N ALA A 27 -0.19 23.83 -1.74
CA ALA A 27 0.20 24.82 -0.75
C ALA A 27 1.20 24.14 0.20
N ASP A 28 2.17 24.88 0.74
CA ASP A 28 3.10 24.37 1.75
C ASP A 28 2.32 23.97 3.02
N GLU A 29 1.57 22.88 2.94
CA GLU A 29 0.84 22.28 4.03
C GLU A 29 1.83 21.38 4.76
N LYS A 30 2.31 21.88 5.90
CA LYS A 30 3.06 21.05 6.83
C LYS A 30 2.21 19.83 7.20
N PRO A 31 2.78 18.62 7.22
CA PRO A 31 2.06 17.44 7.69
C PRO A 31 1.44 17.66 9.07
N MET A 32 0.15 17.33 9.20
CA MET A 32 -0.55 17.38 10.47
C MET A 32 -0.45 16.01 11.16
N PRO A 33 0.07 15.94 12.40
CA PRO A 33 0.09 14.70 13.15
C PRO A 33 -1.31 14.13 13.37
N TYR A 34 -1.41 12.81 13.37
CA TYR A 34 -2.62 12.09 13.70
C TYR A 34 -2.27 10.75 14.33
N GLU A 35 -3.24 10.18 15.03
CA GLU A 35 -3.17 8.82 15.56
C GLU A 35 -4.58 8.23 15.56
N PHE A 36 -4.69 6.97 15.15
CA PHE A 36 -5.92 6.22 15.29
C PHE A 36 -5.66 4.76 15.62
N GLU A 37 -6.65 4.15 16.27
CA GLU A 37 -6.67 2.71 16.56
C GLU A 37 -8.11 2.20 16.46
N TRP A 38 -8.27 0.97 15.99
CA TRP A 38 -9.52 0.22 16.09
C TRP A 38 -9.24 -1.28 16.21
N LYS A 39 -10.19 -2.01 16.78
CA LYS A 39 -10.11 -3.46 16.99
C LYS A 39 -11.47 -4.12 16.87
N VAL A 40 -11.49 -5.31 16.28
CA VAL A 40 -12.58 -6.28 16.34
C VAL A 40 -12.09 -7.50 17.11
N ASP A 41 -12.83 -7.87 18.15
CA ASP A 41 -12.60 -9.07 18.96
C ASP A 41 -13.96 -9.71 19.24
N ASP A 42 -14.40 -10.57 18.33
CA ASP A 42 -15.68 -11.25 18.41
C ASP A 42 -15.49 -12.75 18.62
N ALA A 43 -15.83 -13.19 19.83
CA ALA A 43 -15.68 -14.58 20.25
C ALA A 43 -16.67 -15.53 19.54
N GLU A 44 -17.83 -15.03 19.09
CA GLU A 44 -18.85 -15.85 18.42
C GLU A 44 -18.40 -16.22 17.00
N SER A 45 -18.04 -15.21 16.19
CA SER A 45 -17.53 -15.44 14.83
C SER A 45 -16.06 -15.84 14.76
N LYS A 46 -15.32 -15.79 15.88
CA LYS A 46 -13.85 -15.96 15.95
C LYS A 46 -13.06 -14.92 15.15
N ASN A 47 -13.67 -13.77 14.89
CA ASN A 47 -13.02 -12.66 14.22
C ASN A 47 -12.13 -11.91 15.22
N ASN A 48 -10.83 -11.83 14.91
CA ASN A 48 -9.89 -11.02 15.68
C ASN A 48 -8.92 -10.32 14.73
N TYR A 49 -9.07 -9.01 14.61
CA TYR A 49 -8.25 -8.18 13.75
C TYR A 49 -8.31 -6.71 14.20
N GLY A 50 -7.30 -5.93 13.86
CA GLY A 50 -7.20 -4.55 14.30
C GLY A 50 -6.08 -3.81 13.61
N GLN A 51 -6.04 -2.49 13.81
CA GLN A 51 -5.01 -1.62 13.27
C GLN A 51 -4.75 -0.45 14.22
N ASN A 52 -3.49 -0.03 14.27
CA ASN A 52 -3.07 1.27 14.78
C ASN A 52 -2.16 1.95 13.76
N GLU A 53 -2.24 3.27 13.64
CA GLU A 53 -1.38 4.08 12.76
C GLU A 53 -1.16 5.46 13.35
N VAL A 54 0.06 5.98 13.19
CA VAL A 54 0.48 7.30 13.63
C VAL A 54 1.14 8.01 12.46
N GLY A 55 0.69 9.23 12.15
CA GLY A 55 1.38 10.18 11.29
C GLY A 55 2.04 11.26 12.13
N ASN A 56 3.30 11.60 11.86
CA ASN A 56 4.03 12.61 12.62
C ASN A 56 4.20 13.94 11.86
N GLU A 57 4.74 14.96 12.54
CA GLU A 57 4.95 16.30 11.97
C GLU A 57 5.92 16.34 10.78
N ALA A 58 6.74 15.32 10.60
CA ALA A 58 7.67 15.18 9.47
C ALA A 58 7.03 14.51 8.25
N GLY A 59 5.77 14.10 8.34
CA GLY A 59 5.05 13.40 7.27
C GLY A 59 5.35 11.90 7.20
N ARG A 60 6.07 11.36 8.19
CA ARG A 60 6.30 9.92 8.31
C ARG A 60 5.08 9.27 8.97
N VAL A 61 4.62 8.19 8.35
CA VAL A 61 3.53 7.34 8.84
C VAL A 61 4.11 6.01 9.30
N GLU A 62 3.72 5.55 10.47
CA GLU A 62 4.04 4.21 10.98
C GLU A 62 2.77 3.54 11.48
N GLY A 63 2.60 2.26 11.18
CA GLY A 63 1.42 1.54 11.61
C GLY A 63 1.60 0.04 11.64
N LYS A 64 0.60 -0.62 12.20
CA LYS A 64 0.51 -2.07 12.25
C LYS A 64 -0.95 -2.48 12.12
N TYR A 65 -1.23 -3.47 11.28
CA TYR A 65 -2.49 -4.21 11.33
C TYR A 65 -2.22 -5.69 11.55
N TYR A 66 -3.21 -6.38 12.10
CA TYR A 66 -3.13 -7.80 12.35
C TYR A 66 -4.46 -8.51 12.05
N VAL A 67 -4.38 -9.79 11.68
CA VAL A 67 -5.53 -10.64 11.39
C VAL A 67 -5.26 -12.05 11.93
N LEU A 68 -6.18 -12.60 12.73
CA LEU A 68 -6.23 -14.01 13.06
C LEU A 68 -6.71 -14.81 11.84
N LEU A 69 -5.84 -15.68 11.34
CA LEU A 69 -6.11 -16.52 10.18
C LEU A 69 -6.86 -17.79 10.57
N ALA A 70 -7.54 -18.41 9.59
CA ALA A 70 -8.29 -19.65 9.78
C ALA A 70 -7.43 -20.85 10.24
N ASP A 71 -6.10 -20.78 10.05
CA ASP A 71 -5.15 -21.80 10.54
C ASP A 71 -4.64 -21.55 11.97
N GLY A 72 -5.22 -20.54 12.66
CA GLY A 72 -4.91 -20.17 14.03
C GLY A 72 -3.66 -19.30 14.19
N ARG A 73 -2.96 -18.95 13.11
CA ARG A 73 -1.84 -17.99 13.19
C ARG A 73 -2.38 -16.55 13.17
N THR A 74 -1.73 -15.66 13.89
CA THR A 74 -1.93 -14.22 13.72
C THR A 74 -0.92 -13.72 12.71
N MET A 75 -1.40 -13.19 11.58
CA MET A 75 -0.58 -12.43 10.65
C MET A 75 -0.51 -10.98 11.13
N THR A 76 0.70 -10.44 11.25
CA THR A 76 0.94 -9.04 11.61
C THR A 76 1.71 -8.36 10.49
N VAL A 77 1.25 -7.20 10.06
CA VAL A 77 1.95 -6.35 9.10
C VAL A 77 2.28 -5.03 9.78
N GLU A 78 3.56 -4.85 10.08
CA GLU A 78 4.12 -3.56 10.51
C GLU A 78 4.58 -2.81 9.26
N TYR A 79 4.32 -1.52 9.16
CA TYR A 79 4.68 -0.73 7.98
C TYR A 79 5.05 0.69 8.32
N TYR A 80 5.74 1.34 7.37
CA TYR A 80 5.94 2.77 7.36
C TYR A 80 5.83 3.36 5.95
N VAL A 81 5.61 4.67 5.90
CA VAL A 81 5.77 5.53 4.72
C VAL A 81 6.62 6.73 5.14
N ASP A 82 7.68 7.02 4.40
CA ASP A 82 8.62 8.10 4.68
C ASP A 82 9.04 8.77 3.36
N GLY A 83 8.51 9.97 3.11
CA GLY A 83 8.64 10.66 1.83
C GLY A 83 8.18 9.79 0.66
N ASP A 84 9.08 9.56 -0.31
CA ASP A 84 8.81 8.78 -1.52
C ASP A 84 9.02 7.26 -1.33
N SER A 85 9.17 6.76 -0.10
CA SER A 85 9.41 5.32 0.13
C SER A 85 8.27 4.41 -0.36
N GLY A 86 7.06 4.97 -0.51
CA GLY A 86 5.83 4.19 -0.61
C GLY A 86 5.58 3.36 0.65
N PHE A 87 4.66 2.40 0.55
CA PHE A 87 4.33 1.48 1.62
C PHE A 87 5.42 0.42 1.80
N VAL A 88 6.11 0.42 2.94
CA VAL A 88 7.19 -0.53 3.25
C VAL A 88 6.75 -1.49 4.36
N PRO A 89 6.29 -2.71 4.05
CA PRO A 89 5.80 -3.66 5.05
C PRO A 89 6.86 -4.64 5.54
N LYS A 90 6.73 -5.04 6.80
CA LYS A 90 7.32 -6.22 7.42
C LYS A 90 6.19 -7.14 7.89
N ILE A 91 6.14 -8.34 7.32
CA ILE A 91 5.09 -9.33 7.62
C ILE A 91 5.65 -10.39 8.57
N SER A 92 4.89 -10.73 9.60
CA SER A 92 5.22 -11.80 10.54
C SER A 92 4.01 -12.65 10.88
N PHE A 93 4.25 -13.87 11.37
CA PHE A 93 3.22 -14.81 11.80
C PHE A 93 3.55 -15.34 13.19
N SER A 94 2.57 -15.33 14.09
CA SER A 94 2.69 -15.91 15.44
C SER A 94 1.59 -16.93 15.72
N ARG A 95 1.77 -17.74 16.76
CA ARG A 95 0.74 -18.64 17.33
C ARG A 95 0.44 -18.22 18.76
#